data_AF-A0A162GI63-F1
#
_entry.id   AF-A0A162GI63-F1
#
_cell.length_a   1.000
_cell.length_b   1.000
_cell.length_c   1.000
_cell.angle_alpha   90.00
_cell.angle_beta   90.00
_cell.angle_gamma   90.00
#
_symmetry.space_group_name_H-M   'P 1'
#
loop_
_entity.id
_entity.type
_entity.pdbx_description
1 polymer ?
#
loop_
_entity_poly.entity_id
_entity_poly.type
_entity_poly.pdbx_seq_one_letter_code
_entity_poly.pdbx_strand_id
1 'polypeptide(L)' 'MGLALDELRAIPLRILVAHGSTKAEAIAAAATGGIASALVTDEATAEELLRR' A
#
# COMPACT_ATOMS: atom_id res chain seq x y z
N MET A 1 1.09 -21.49 3.30
CA MET A 1 1.48 -21.67 1.89
C MET A 1 1.09 -20.41 1.14
N GLY A 2 2.06 -19.62 0.73
CA GLY A 2 1.89 -18.32 0.07
C GLY A 2 3.27 -17.78 -0.32
N LEU A 3 3.28 -16.66 -1.05
CA LEU A 3 4.50 -15.99 -1.48
C LEU A 3 5.18 -15.30 -0.29
N ALA A 4 6.51 -15.41 -0.15
CA ALA A 4 7.27 -14.62 0.80
C ALA A 4 7.31 -13.13 0.37
N LEU A 5 7.58 -12.22 1.31
CA LEU A 5 7.63 -10.79 1.01
C LEU A 5 8.77 -10.42 0.05
N ASP A 6 9.90 -11.11 0.10
CA ASP A 6 11.02 -10.83 -0.80
C ASP A 6 10.73 -11.31 -2.23
N GLU A 7 10.01 -12.42 -2.36
CA GLU A 7 9.48 -12.88 -3.65
C GLU A 7 8.44 -11.88 -4.19
N LEU A 8 7.61 -11.30 -3.32
CA LEU A 8 6.63 -10.29 -3.71
C LEU A 8 7.35 -9.05 -4.25
N ARG A 9 8.36 -8.56 -3.54
CA ARG A 9 9.17 -7.40 -3.93
C ARG A 9 9.90 -7.56 -5.26
N ALA A 10 10.17 -8.80 -5.69
CA ALA A 10 10.80 -9.07 -6.98
C ALA A 10 9.86 -8.81 -8.18
N ILE A 11 8.54 -8.80 -7.97
CA ILE A 11 7.56 -8.47 -9.03
C ILE A 11 7.59 -6.96 -9.28
N PRO A 12 7.86 -6.46 -10.50
CA PRO A 12 8.07 -5.02 -10.72
C PRO A 12 6.80 -4.17 -10.47
N LEU A 13 5.63 -4.68 -10.87
CA LEU A 13 4.35 -4.00 -10.68
C LEU A 13 3.53 -4.70 -9.59
N ARG A 14 3.26 -3.99 -8.49
CA ARG A 14 2.56 -4.48 -7.30
C ARG A 14 1.52 -3.44 -6.89
N ILE A 15 0.28 -3.67 -7.28
CA ILE A 15 -0.80 -2.69 -7.07
C ILE A 15 -1.49 -3.00 -5.74
N LEU A 16 -1.39 -2.05 -4.79
CA LEU A 16 -2.19 -2.06 -3.58
C LEU A 16 -3.53 -1.38 -3.86
N VAL A 17 -4.63 -2.07 -3.59
CA VAL A 17 -5.98 -1.50 -3.66
C VAL A 17 -6.58 -1.56 -2.26
N ALA A 18 -6.69 -0.41 -1.61
CA ALA A 18 -7.17 -0.32 -0.24
C ALA A 18 -7.73 1.07 0.03
N HIS A 19 -8.61 1.17 1.02
CA HIS A 19 -9.21 2.43 1.45
C HIS A 19 -9.65 2.36 2.92
N GLY A 20 -9.96 3.52 3.51
CA GLY A 20 -10.48 3.69 4.87
C GLY A 20 -9.44 4.21 5.87
N SER A 21 -9.85 5.16 6.70
CA SER A 21 -9.00 5.83 7.71
C SER A 21 -8.38 4.87 8.73
N THR A 22 -9.13 3.86 9.15
CA THR A 22 -8.65 2.80 10.07
C THR A 22 -7.47 2.02 9.52
N LYS A 23 -7.24 2.06 8.20
CA LYS A 23 -6.13 1.38 7.52
C LYS A 23 -5.04 2.33 7.04
N ALA A 24 -5.19 3.65 7.23
CA ALA A 24 -4.29 4.65 6.67
C ALA A 24 -2.82 4.39 7.05
N GLU A 25 -2.54 4.02 8.30
CA GLU A 25 -1.18 3.68 8.73
C GLU A 25 -0.61 2.44 8.02
N ALA A 26 -1.42 1.37 7.89
CA ALA A 26 -1.01 0.16 7.20
C ALA A 26 -0.79 0.39 5.69
N ILE A 27 -1.65 1.21 5.07
CA ILE A 27 -1.54 1.60 3.66
C ILE A 27 -0.26 2.42 3.45
N ALA A 28 0.01 3.41 4.31
CA ALA A 28 1.24 4.21 4.26
C ALA A 28 2.49 3.32 4.39
N ALA A 29 2.50 2.41 5.37
CA ALA A 29 3.61 1.49 5.58
C ALA A 29 3.84 0.55 4.38
N ALA A 30 2.78 0.02 3.77
CA ALA A 30 2.89 -0.85 2.60
C ALA A 30 3.36 -0.10 1.34
N ALA A 31 2.88 1.14 1.15
CA ALA A 31 3.26 1.99 0.02
C ALA A 31 4.72 2.49 0.13
N THR A 32 5.16 2.87 1.33
CA THR A 32 6.52 3.41 1.56
C THR A 32 7.56 2.34 1.85
N GLY A 33 7.16 1.20 2.44
CA GLY A 33 8.03 0.06 2.77
C GLY A 33 8.36 -0.85 1.58
N GLY A 34 8.03 -0.44 0.36
CA GLY A 34 8.35 -1.15 -0.88
C GLY A 34 7.53 -2.40 -1.15
N ILE A 35 6.48 -2.68 -0.35
CA ILE A 35 5.58 -3.82 -0.56
C ILE A 35 4.74 -3.58 -1.82
N ALA A 36 4.16 -2.39 -1.96
CA ALA A 36 3.49 -1.95 -3.18
C ALA A 36 4.41 -1.06 -4.02
N SER A 37 4.20 -1.03 -5.34
CA SER A 37 4.81 -0.05 -6.25
C SER A 37 3.78 0.93 -6.85
N ALA A 38 2.49 0.63 -6.74
CA ALA A 38 1.40 1.54 -7.07
C ALA A 38 0.26 1.41 -6.03
N LEU A 39 -0.47 2.50 -5.81
CA LEU A 39 -1.61 2.56 -4.89
C LEU A 39 -2.86 3.05 -5.63
N VAL A 40 -3.97 2.34 -5.44
CA VAL A 40 -5.33 2.79 -5.79
C VAL A 40 -6.13 2.90 -4.50
N THR A 41 -6.69 4.07 -4.24
CA THR A 41 -7.45 4.39 -3.02
C THR A 41 -8.53 5.43 -3.33
N ASP A 42 -9.47 5.64 -2.41
CA ASP A 42 -10.42 6.75 -2.47
C ASP A 42 -9.81 8.09 -2.02
N GLU A 43 -10.50 9.18 -2.35
CA GLU A 43 -10.09 10.56 -2.06
C GLU A 43 -9.87 10.80 -0.56
N ALA A 44 -10.82 10.39 0.29
CA ALA A 44 -10.74 10.62 1.73
C ALA A 44 -9.50 9.96 2.36
N THR A 45 -9.18 8.74 1.92
CA THR A 45 -7.98 8.02 2.38
C THR A 45 -6.72 8.65 1.80
N ALA A 46 -6.72 9.07 0.52
CA ALA A 46 -5.59 9.76 -0.09
C ALA A 46 -5.24 11.04 0.66
N GLU A 47 -6.24 11.86 0.98
CA GLU A 47 -6.05 13.07 1.78
C GLU A 47 -5.46 12.78 3.16
N GLU A 48 -5.92 11.72 3.83
CA GLU A 48 -5.36 11.33 5.13
C GLU A 48 -3.90 10.89 5.02
N LEU A 49 -3.56 10.11 3.99
CA LEU A 49 -2.19 9.67 3.73
C LEU A 49 -1.26 10.86 3.45
N LEU A 50 -1.73 11.89 2.74
CA LEU A 50 -0.96 13.10 2.43
C LEU A 50 -0.71 14.01 3.64
N ARG A 51 -1.48 13.86 4.72
CA ARG A 51 -1.31 14.63 5.96
C ARG A 51 -0.31 14.01 6.95
N ARG A 52 0.19 12.82 6.66
CA ARG A 52 1.14 12.07 7.51
C ARG A 52 2.57 12.28 7.02
#